data_AF-A0A838BDM7-F1
#
_entry.id   AF-A0A838BDM7-F1
#
_cell.length_a   1.000
_cell.length_b   1.000
_cell.length_c   1.000
_cell.angle_alpha   90.00
_cell.angle_beta   90.00
_cell.angle_gamma   90.00
#
_symmetry.space_group_name_H-M   'P 1'
#
loop_
_entity.id
_entity.type
_entity.pdbx_description
1 polymer ?
#
loop_
_entity_poly.entity_id
_entity_poly.type
_entity_poly.pdbx_seq_one_letter_code
_entity_poly.pdbx_strand_id
1 'polypeptide(L)'
;MSNPRAAQAALGLLLVIAARSILEFFRIGGAIGLPLNTEQAFYIEGGLAAVIAALVVLVLHASGRHGWATLFCVAVIFALLAWKITVIR
;
A
#
# COMPACT_ATOMS: atom_id res chain seq x y z
N MET A 1 13.06 -15.84 14.60
CA MET A 1 14.21 -15.69 13.69
C MET A 1 13.95 -14.56 12.72
N SER A 2 14.92 -13.70 12.45
CA SER A 2 14.80 -12.61 11.48
C SER A 2 14.96 -13.16 10.05
N ASN A 3 13.99 -12.93 9.16
CA ASN A 3 14.06 -13.36 7.76
C ASN A 3 14.13 -12.12 6.84
N PRO A 4 15.33 -11.70 6.40
CA PRO A 4 15.49 -10.51 5.57
C PRO A 4 14.77 -10.60 4.22
N ARG A 5 14.70 -11.81 3.64
CA ARG A 5 13.98 -12.04 2.37
C ARG A 5 12.47 -11.79 2.52
N ALA A 6 11.89 -12.16 3.67
CA ALA A 6 10.47 -11.90 3.94
C ALA A 6 10.20 -10.39 4.08
N ALA A 7 11.09 -9.64 4.74
CA ALA A 7 10.97 -8.19 4.83
C ALA A 7 11.15 -7.50 3.47
N GLN A 8 12.03 -8.01 2.61
CA GLN A 8 12.18 -7.51 1.23
C GLN A 8 10.96 -7.83 0.37
N ALA A 9 10.39 -9.03 0.50
CA ALA A 9 9.15 -9.39 -0.19
C ALA A 9 7.97 -8.51 0.27
N ALA A 10 7.89 -8.20 1.57
CA ALA A 10 6.90 -7.27 2.13
C ALA A 10 7.03 -5.86 1.51
N LEU A 11 8.26 -5.36 1.37
CA LEU A 11 8.51 -4.09 0.68
C LEU A 11 8.03 -4.14 -0.78
N GLY A 12 8.41 -5.20 -1.52
CA GLY A 12 8.00 -5.39 -2.90
C GLY A 12 6.48 -5.45 -3.07
N LEU A 13 5.78 -6.14 -2.16
CA LEU A 13 4.33 -6.23 -2.20
C LEU A 13 3.64 -4.87 -2.02
N LEU A 14 4.12 -4.04 -1.08
CA LEU A 14 3.57 -2.69 -0.88
C LEU A 14 3.78 -1.79 -2.11
N LEU A 15 4.94 -1.92 -2.78
CA LEU A 15 5.19 -1.21 -4.04
C LEU A 15 4.27 -1.67 -5.17
N VAL A 16 4.00 -2.98 -5.27
CA VAL A 16 3.04 -3.52 -6.25
C VAL A 16 1.63 -3.00 -5.96
N ILE A 17 1.21 -2.95 -4.69
CA ILE A 17 -0.09 -2.37 -4.31
C ILE A 17 -0.16 -0.90 -4.71
N ALA A 18 0.86 -0.10 -4.40
CA ALA A 18 0.92 1.30 -4.80
C ALA A 18 0.82 1.48 -6.31
N ALA A 19 1.63 0.74 -7.08
CA ALA A 19 1.61 0.79 -8.55
C ALA A 19 0.24 0.38 -9.09
N ARG A 20 -0.36 -0.69 -8.55
CA ARG A 20 -1.69 -1.15 -8.97
C ARG A 20 -2.75 -0.09 -8.67
N SER A 21 -2.68 0.57 -7.52
CA SER A 21 -3.61 1.64 -7.14
C SER A 21 -3.56 2.80 -8.13
N ILE A 22 -2.36 3.23 -8.51
CA ILE A 22 -2.17 4.31 -9.51
C ILE A 22 -2.72 3.91 -10.88
N LEU A 23 -2.42 2.69 -11.34
CA LEU A 23 -2.93 2.19 -12.62
C LEU A 23 -4.46 2.09 -12.62
N GLU A 24 -5.03 1.68 -11.50
CA GLU A 24 -6.48 1.54 -11.33
C GLU A 24 -7.17 2.91 -11.33
N PHE A 25 -6.58 3.92 -10.68
CA PHE A 25 -7.04 5.30 -10.74
C PHE A 25 -7.15 5.80 -12.20
N PHE A 26 -6.13 5.57 -13.03
CA PHE A 26 -6.21 5.91 -14.45
C PHE A 26 -7.23 5.05 -15.21
N ARG A 27 -7.33 3.75 -14.88
CA ARG A 27 -8.28 2.82 -15.51
C ARG A 27 -9.74 3.28 -15.35
N ILE A 28 -10.09 3.87 -14.21
CA ILE A 28 -11.45 4.36 -13.92
C ILE A 28 -11.67 5.83 -14.32
N GLY A 29 -10.82 6.38 -15.19
CA GLY A 29 -10.98 7.74 -15.72
C GLY A 29 -10.47 8.85 -14.79
N GLY A 30 -9.50 8.55 -13.92
CA GLY A 30 -8.80 9.57 -13.15
C GLY A 30 -8.00 10.55 -14.02
N ALA A 31 -7.61 11.69 -13.46
CA ALA A 31 -6.78 12.74 -14.07
C ALA A 31 -7.37 13.44 -15.31
N ILE A 32 -8.70 13.45 -15.45
CA ILE A 32 -9.41 14.15 -16.55
C ILE A 32 -9.86 15.57 -16.20
N GLY A 33 -9.37 16.15 -15.10
CA GLY A 33 -9.68 17.52 -14.67
C GLY A 33 -11.05 17.70 -13.99
N LEU A 34 -11.76 16.61 -13.68
CA LEU A 34 -13.00 16.62 -12.92
C LEU A 34 -12.74 16.39 -11.43
N PRO A 35 -13.68 16.80 -10.53
CA PRO A 35 -13.64 16.42 -9.13
C PRO A 35 -13.55 14.90 -8.97
N LEU A 36 -12.74 14.45 -8.01
CA LEU A 36 -12.56 13.04 -7.72
C LEU A 36 -13.82 12.46 -7.10
N ASN A 37 -14.29 11.33 -7.63
CA ASN A 37 -15.29 10.52 -6.94
C ASN A 37 -14.64 9.68 -5.82
N THR A 38 -15.45 9.10 -4.94
CA THR A 38 -14.97 8.33 -3.78
C THR A 38 -14.06 7.17 -4.16
N GLU A 39 -14.35 6.48 -5.28
CA GLU A 39 -13.54 5.35 -5.75
C GLU A 39 -12.16 5.82 -6.25
N GLN A 40 -12.12 6.93 -6.99
CA GLN A 40 -10.88 7.56 -7.44
C GLN A 40 -10.04 8.07 -6.27
N ALA A 41 -10.67 8.69 -5.26
CA ALA A 41 -10.00 9.13 -4.04
C ALA A 41 -9.36 7.95 -3.30
N PHE A 42 -10.08 6.84 -3.16
CA PHE A 42 -9.54 5.62 -2.54
C PHE A 42 -8.27 5.13 -3.24
N TYR A 43 -8.23 5.12 -4.57
CA TYR A 43 -7.03 4.65 -5.29
C TYR A 43 -5.83 5.60 -5.14
N ILE A 44 -6.04 6.90 -5.03
CA ILE A 44 -4.96 7.86 -4.76
C ILE A 44 -4.47 7.69 -3.32
N GLU A 45 -5.38 7.77 -2.35
CA GLU A 45 -5.05 7.75 -0.92
C GLU A 45 -4.51 6.38 -0.48
N GLY A 46 -5.10 5.30 -0.99
CA GLY A 46 -4.61 3.93 -0.77
C GLY A 46 -3.24 3.70 -1.41
N GLY A 47 -2.99 4.29 -2.58
CA GLY A 47 -1.67 4.28 -3.22
C GLY A 47 -0.63 5.01 -2.37
N LEU A 48 -0.96 6.21 -1.89
CA LEU A 48 -0.11 6.99 -0.99
C LEU A 48 0.16 6.24 0.34
N ALA A 49 -0.87 5.65 0.94
CA ALA A 49 -0.74 4.86 2.16
C ALA A 49 0.20 3.66 1.96
N ALA A 50 0.11 2.96 0.82
CA ALA A 50 1.00 1.87 0.47
C ALA A 50 2.46 2.35 0.29
N VAL A 51 2.70 3.52 -0.32
CA VAL A 51 4.05 4.12 -0.42
C VAL A 51 4.61 4.47 0.95
N ILE A 52 3.83 5.13 1.81
CA ILE A 52 4.25 5.48 3.17
C ILE A 52 4.59 4.20 3.95
N ALA A 53 3.75 3.17 3.86
CA ALA A 53 4.00 1.89 4.50
C ALA A 53 5.28 1.23 3.96
N ALA A 54 5.53 1.29 2.65
CA ALA A 54 6.74 0.78 2.04
C ALA A 54 7.99 1.48 2.60
N LEU A 55 7.96 2.79 2.79
CA LEU A 55 9.05 3.55 3.41
C LEU A 55 9.28 3.12 4.87
N VAL A 56 8.22 2.89 5.64
CA VAL A 56 8.34 2.36 7.01
C VAL A 56 8.98 0.96 7.01
N VAL A 57 8.54 0.08 6.12
CA VAL A 57 9.14 -1.26 5.95
C VAL A 57 10.62 -1.15 5.56
N LEU A 58 10.98 -0.22 4.68
CA LEU A 58 12.36 0.03 4.29
C LEU A 58 13.22 0.47 5.48
N VAL A 59 12.72 1.39 6.32
CA VAL A 59 13.42 1.82 7.55
C VAL A 59 13.59 0.66 8.53
N LEU A 60 12.53 -0.12 8.76
CA LEU A 60 12.58 -1.30 9.63
C LEU A 60 13.55 -2.35 9.09
N HIS A 61 13.57 -2.56 7.77
CA HIS A 61 14.48 -3.48 7.10
C HIS A 61 15.93 -3.03 7.25
N ALA A 62 16.23 -1.77 6.96
CA ALA A 62 17.57 -1.18 7.11
C ALA A 62 18.08 -1.23 8.56
N SER A 63 17.16 -1.17 9.54
CA SER A 63 17.47 -1.29 10.96
C SER A 63 17.63 -2.74 11.46
N GLY A 64 17.58 -3.74 10.57
CA GLY A 64 17.66 -5.16 10.93
C GLY A 64 16.38 -5.72 11.61
N ARG A 65 15.31 -4.93 11.72
CA ARG A 65 14.05 -5.31 12.37
C ARG A 65 13.10 -6.04 11.42
N HIS A 66 13.59 -7.10 10.78
CA HIS A 66 12.86 -7.80 9.70
C HIS A 66 11.50 -8.39 10.12
N GLY A 67 11.39 -8.94 11.34
CA GLY A 67 10.11 -9.47 11.84
C GLY A 67 9.03 -8.39 11.98
N TRP A 68 9.41 -7.22 12.49
CA TRP A 68 8.52 -6.06 12.60
C TRP A 68 8.13 -5.51 11.23
N ALA A 69 9.06 -5.48 10.28
CA ALA A 69 8.79 -5.06 8.91
C ALA A 69 7.70 -5.93 8.26
N THR A 70 7.77 -7.26 8.43
CA THR A 70 6.77 -8.18 7.91
C THR A 70 5.43 -8.04 8.63
N LEU A 71 5.40 -7.99 9.97
CA LEU A 71 4.15 -7.81 10.74
C LEU A 71 3.45 -6.49 10.40
N PHE A 72 4.21 -5.41 10.27
CA PHE A 72 3.68 -4.12 9.86
C PHE A 72 3.07 -4.18 8.46
N CYS A 73 3.74 -4.80 7.49
CA CYS A 73 3.19 -5.00 6.16
C CYS A 73 1.86 -5.77 6.19
N VAL A 74 1.76 -6.85 6.99
CA VAL A 74 0.51 -7.60 7.14
C VAL A 74 -0.61 -6.72 7.72
N ALA A 75 -0.31 -5.94 8.76
CA ALA A 75 -1.28 -5.02 9.35
C ALA A 75 -1.77 -3.97 8.34
N VAL A 76 -0.87 -3.40 7.53
CA VAL A 76 -1.23 -2.44 6.47
C VAL A 76 -2.13 -3.09 5.42
N ILE A 77 -1.85 -4.33 5.00
CA ILE A 77 -2.69 -5.04 4.04
C ILE A 77 -4.11 -5.20 4.59
N PHE A 78 -4.25 -5.61 5.85
CA PHE A 78 -5.57 -5.71 6.49
C PHE A 78 -6.28 -4.35 6.58
N ALA A 79 -5.57 -3.28 6.91
CA ALA A 79 -6.14 -1.95 6.98
C ALA A 79 -6.64 -1.46 5.61
N LEU A 80 -5.83 -1.63 4.55
CA LEU A 80 -6.21 -1.27 3.18
C LEU A 80 -7.40 -2.10 2.68
N LEU A 81 -7.43 -3.40 3.01
CA LEU A 81 -8.53 -4.28 2.65
C LEU A 81 -9.84 -3.88 3.36
N ALA A 82 -9.77 -3.62 4.66
CA ALA A 82 -10.91 -3.16 5.45
C ALA A 82 -11.46 -1.84 4.89
N TRP A 83 -10.58 -0.89 4.57
CA TRP A 83 -10.99 0.38 3.96
C TRP A 83 -11.65 0.16 2.59
N LYS A 84 -11.06 -0.68 1.73
CA LYS A 84 -11.66 -1.00 0.42
C LYS A 84 -13.09 -1.53 0.56
N ILE A 85 -13.32 -2.43 1.52
CA ILE A 85 -14.65 -2.99 1.79
C ILE A 85 -15.64 -1.90 2.22
N THR A 86 -15.20 -0.91 3.01
CA THR A 86 -16.06 0.20 3.44
C THR A 86 -16.39 1.21 2.35
N VAL A 87 -15.54 1.33 1.31
CA VAL A 87 -15.75 2.29 0.20
C VAL A 87 -16.59 1.70 -0.94
N ILE A 88 -16.42 0.40 -1.23
CA ILE A 88 -17.11 -0.27 -2.35
C ILE A 88 -18.52 -0.75 -1.97
N ARG A 89 -18.84 -0.80 -0.68
CA ARG A 89 -20.16 -1.18 -0.18
C ARG A 89 -21.11 0.01 -0.16
#